data_AF-A0A7V2PF00-F1
#
_entry.id   AF-A0A7V2PF00-F1
#
_cell.length_a   1.000
_cell.length_b   1.000
_cell.length_c   1.000
_cell.angle_alpha   90.00
_cell.angle_beta   90.00
_cell.angle_gamma   90.00
#
_symmetry.space_group_name_H-M   'P 1'
#
loop_
_entity.id
_entity.type
_entity.pdbx_description
1 polymer ?
#
loop_
_entity_poly.entity_id
_entity_poly.type
_entity_poly.pdbx_seq_one_letter_code
_entity_poly.pdbx_strand_id
1 'polypeptide(L)'
;MDSRKTKSTTLNTKIYRGVTALALIGFLIMLFSISTAFIVGDFSGEGSVILSLAWGKVSLIDVYIGFLIFSGWIIYRERSVGRSLIWVILMMIFGNMTACFYILIALRQSSGDWTRFWLGQRAKTV
;
A
#
# COMPACT_ATOMS: atom_id res chain seq x y z
N MET A 1 -25.36 -22.07 20.52
CA MET A 1 -24.10 -21.48 20.04
C MET A 1 -24.31 -21.10 18.57
N ASP A 2 -24.26 -19.80 18.24
CA ASP A 2 -24.76 -19.26 16.96
C ASP A 2 -23.81 -19.52 15.78
N SER A 3 -24.28 -20.32 14.81
CA SER A 3 -23.54 -20.72 13.60
C SER A 3 -23.23 -19.58 12.63
N ARG A 4 -23.87 -18.41 12.77
CA ARG A 4 -23.56 -17.22 11.97
C ARG A 4 -22.27 -16.54 12.41
N LYS A 5 -21.99 -16.48 13.72
CA LYS A 5 -20.76 -15.87 14.24
C LYS A 5 -19.51 -16.65 13.82
N THR A 6 -19.55 -17.98 13.83
CA THR A 6 -18.41 -18.83 13.45
C THR A 6 -18.08 -18.78 11.96
N LYS A 7 -19.09 -18.70 11.08
CA LYS A 7 -18.87 -18.47 9.63
C LYS A 7 -18.25 -17.10 9.34
N SER A 8 -18.70 -16.05 10.04
CA SER A 8 -18.11 -14.71 9.89
C SER A 8 -16.63 -14.67 10.29
N THR A 9 -16.26 -15.32 11.39
CA THR A 9 -14.87 -15.34 11.85
C THR A 9 -13.96 -16.11 10.89
N THR A 10 -14.42 -17.25 10.38
CA THR A 10 -13.62 -18.08 9.45
C THR A 10 -13.45 -17.44 8.08
N LEU A 11 -14.46 -16.72 7.58
CA LEU A 11 -14.36 -15.95 6.35
C LEU A 11 -13.36 -14.81 6.49
N ASN A 12 -13.41 -14.06 7.59
CA ASN A 12 -12.47 -12.97 7.88
C ASN A 12 -11.03 -13.47 7.94
N THR A 13 -10.78 -14.63 8.52
CA THR A 13 -9.44 -15.23 8.56
C THR A 13 -8.94 -15.63 7.16
N LYS A 14 -9.80 -16.16 6.28
CA LYS A 14 -9.42 -16.48 4.90
C LYS A 14 -9.09 -15.21 4.10
N ILE A 15 -9.92 -14.18 4.19
CA ILE A 15 -9.69 -12.90 3.50
C ILE A 15 -8.42 -12.24 4.04
N TYR A 16 -8.22 -12.22 5.35
CA TYR A 16 -7.00 -11.71 5.99
C TYR A 16 -5.75 -12.37 5.41
N ARG A 17 -5.74 -13.70 5.31
CA ARG A 17 -4.62 -14.47 4.73
C ARG A 17 -4.43 -14.15 3.24
N GLY A 18 -5.52 -14.01 2.49
CA GLY A 18 -5.48 -13.66 1.07
C GLY A 18 -4.86 -12.27 0.83
N VAL A 19 -5.34 -11.24 1.53
CA VAL A 19 -4.80 -9.87 1.41
C VAL A 19 -3.35 -9.82 1.88
N THR A 20 -3.00 -10.53 2.95
CA THR A 20 -1.61 -10.64 3.43
C THR A 20 -0.69 -11.25 2.37
N ALA A 21 -1.11 -12.35 1.75
CA ALA A 21 -0.33 -12.99 0.69
C ALA A 21 -0.14 -12.07 -0.51
N LEU A 22 -1.21 -11.41 -0.96
CA LEU A 22 -1.16 -10.47 -2.07
C LEU A 22 -0.22 -9.30 -1.80
N ALA A 23 -0.29 -8.69 -0.61
CA ALA A 23 0.59 -7.60 -0.22
C ALA A 23 2.06 -8.04 -0.08
N LEU A 24 2.33 -9.25 0.43
CA LEU A 24 3.68 -9.80 0.49
C LEU A 24 4.26 -10.08 -0.90
N ILE A 25 3.48 -10.70 -1.79
CA ILE A 25 3.91 -10.99 -3.16
C ILE A 25 4.19 -9.68 -3.89
N GLY A 26 3.28 -8.70 -3.81
CA GLY A 26 3.49 -7.38 -4.39
C GLY A 26 4.73 -6.67 -3.85
N PHE A 27 4.96 -6.72 -2.54
CA PHE A 27 6.17 -6.18 -1.92
C PHE A 27 7.45 -6.82 -2.46
N LEU A 28 7.49 -8.16 -2.55
CA LEU A 28 8.66 -8.89 -3.03
C LEU A 28 8.94 -8.63 -4.52
N ILE A 29 7.90 -8.57 -5.35
CA ILE A 29 8.04 -8.23 -6.77
C ILE A 29 8.61 -6.82 -6.91
N MET A 30 8.04 -5.84 -6.22
CA MET A 30 8.51 -4.45 -6.29
C MET A 30 9.95 -4.32 -5.79
N LEU A 31 10.29 -4.99 -4.69
CA LEU A 31 11.66 -5.00 -4.15
C LEU A 31 12.66 -5.57 -5.16
N PHE A 32 12.30 -6.67 -5.82
CA PHE A 32 13.14 -7.28 -6.86
C PHE A 32 13.29 -6.36 -8.06
N SER A 33 12.18 -5.81 -8.60
CA SER A 33 12.20 -4.91 -9.75
C SER A 33 13.01 -3.63 -9.50
N ILE A 34 12.84 -3.00 -8.34
CA ILE A 34 13.62 -1.82 -7.95
C ILE A 34 15.10 -2.18 -7.87
N SER A 35 15.44 -3.31 -7.24
CA SER A 35 16.83 -3.76 -7.13
C SER A 35 17.47 -3.99 -8.51
N THR A 36 16.77 -4.65 -9.43
CA THR A 36 17.27 -4.86 -10.79
C THR A 36 17.42 -3.56 -11.57
N ALA A 37 16.49 -2.62 -11.40
CA ALA A 37 16.55 -1.31 -12.06
C ALA A 37 17.75 -0.49 -11.58
N PHE A 38 18.08 -0.54 -10.28
CA PHE A 38 19.28 0.13 -9.75
C PHE A 38 20.60 -0.50 -10.21
N ILE A 39 20.63 -1.80 -10.52
CA ILE A 39 21.84 -2.52 -10.93
C ILE A 39 22.11 -2.35 -12.42
N VAL A 40 21.07 -2.35 -13.25
CA VAL A 40 21.21 -2.45 -14.72
C VAL A 40 20.72 -1.21 -15.44
N GLY A 41 19.78 -0.46 -14.88
CA GLY A 41 19.03 0.58 -15.60
C GLY A 41 19.73 1.93 -15.65
N ASP A 42 19.56 2.62 -16.77
CA ASP A 42 19.86 4.05 -16.90
C ASP A 42 18.56 4.85 -16.67
N PHE A 43 18.36 5.27 -15.42
CA PHE A 43 17.14 6.00 -15.03
C PHE A 43 16.92 7.27 -15.86
N SER A 44 17.99 7.98 -16.24
CA SER A 44 17.87 9.24 -16.97
C SER A 44 17.55 8.98 -18.44
N GLY A 45 18.24 8.03 -19.07
CA GLY A 45 18.01 7.64 -20.46
C GLY A 45 16.61 7.06 -20.67
N GLU A 46 16.25 6.04 -19.89
CA GLU A 46 14.95 5.35 -20.02
C GLU A 46 13.78 6.26 -19.60
N GLY A 47 13.96 7.09 -18.57
CA GLY A 47 12.96 8.05 -18.13
C GLY A 47 12.58 9.06 -19.22
N SER A 48 13.57 9.55 -19.98
CA SER A 48 13.32 10.48 -21.09
C SER A 48 12.47 9.86 -22.21
N VAL A 49 12.69 8.58 -22.50
CA VAL A 49 11.91 7.83 -23.50
C VAL A 49 10.48 7.65 -23.02
N ILE A 50 10.27 7.26 -21.75
CA ILE A 50 8.93 7.11 -21.17
C ILE A 50 8.14 8.43 -21.23
N LEU A 51 8.79 9.55 -20.94
CA LEU A 51 8.18 10.88 -21.00
C LEU A 51 7.89 11.36 -22.44
N SER A 52 8.61 10.83 -23.43
CA SER A 52 8.33 11.11 -24.84
C SER A 52 7.04 10.41 -25.31
N LEU A 53 6.75 9.23 -24.77
CA LEU A 53 5.58 8.42 -25.13
C LEU A 53 4.30 8.99 -24.49
N ALA A 54 3.23 9.10 -25.27
CA ALA A 54 1.93 9.60 -24.77
C ALA A 54 1.37 8.70 -23.65
N TRP A 55 1.39 7.39 -23.85
CA TRP A 55 0.98 6.42 -22.85
C TRP A 55 1.92 6.36 -21.65
N GLY A 56 3.23 6.60 -21.85
CA GLY A 56 4.19 6.65 -20.74
C GLY A 56 3.87 7.78 -19.76
N LYS A 57 3.55 8.99 -20.28
CA LYS A 57 3.07 10.11 -19.46
C LYS A 57 1.76 9.80 -18.74
N VAL A 58 0.79 9.20 -19.43
CA VAL A 58 -0.51 8.83 -18.82
C VAL A 58 -0.31 7.84 -17.66
N SER A 59 0.49 6.80 -17.86
CA SER A 59 0.80 5.83 -16.81
C SER A 59 1.54 6.46 -15.63
N LEU A 60 2.46 7.41 -15.88
CA LEU A 60 3.16 8.13 -14.81
C LEU A 60 2.15 8.94 -13.97
N ILE A 61 1.28 9.69 -14.63
CA ILE A 61 0.24 10.48 -13.95
C ILE A 61 -0.69 9.57 -13.14
N ASP A 62 -1.15 8.47 -13.74
CA ASP A 62 -2.06 7.50 -13.09
C ASP A 62 -1.45 6.95 -11.79
N VAL A 63 -0.20 6.50 -11.85
CA VAL A 63 0.51 5.94 -10.70
C VAL A 63 0.70 6.99 -9.60
N TYR A 64 1.08 8.22 -9.94
CA TYR A 64 1.30 9.28 -8.93
C TYR A 64 -0.01 9.81 -8.32
N ILE A 65 -1.10 9.90 -9.10
CA ILE A 65 -2.43 10.20 -8.55
C ILE A 65 -2.82 9.10 -7.55
N GLY A 66 -2.56 7.83 -7.88
CA GLY A 66 -2.74 6.71 -6.95
C GLY A 66 -1.95 6.89 -5.64
N PHE A 67 -0.69 7.31 -5.72
CA PHE A 67 0.13 7.58 -4.52
C PHE A 67 -0.43 8.72 -3.67
N LEU A 68 -0.97 9.77 -4.29
CA LEU A 68 -1.59 10.89 -3.57
C LEU A 68 -2.88 10.45 -2.85
N ILE A 69 -3.74 9.69 -3.51
CA ILE A 69 -4.98 9.17 -2.91
C ILE A 69 -4.63 8.24 -1.73
N PHE A 70 -3.66 7.34 -1.92
CA PHE A 70 -3.21 6.42 -0.87
C PHE A 70 -2.54 7.17 0.30
N SER A 71 -1.76 8.21 0.01
CA SER A 71 -1.18 9.10 1.02
C SER A 71 -2.26 9.81 1.82
N GLY A 72 -3.33 10.29 1.16
CA GLY A 72 -4.51 10.86 1.82
C GLY A 72 -5.17 9.86 2.78
N TRP A 73 -5.28 8.59 2.38
CA TRP A 73 -5.78 7.53 3.26
C TRP A 73 -4.86 7.28 4.47
N ILE A 74 -3.54 7.28 4.30
CA ILE A 74 -2.58 7.15 5.41
C ILE A 74 -2.71 8.32 6.39
N ILE A 75 -2.79 9.56 5.88
CA ILE A 75 -2.98 10.76 6.70
C ILE A 75 -4.28 10.69 7.49
N TYR A 76 -5.37 10.23 6.88
CA TYR A 76 -6.64 10.05 7.56
C TYR A 76 -6.55 9.00 8.67
N ARG A 77 -5.89 7.88 8.40
CA ARG A 77 -5.78 6.72 9.30
C ARG A 77 -4.89 6.96 10.51
N GLU A 78 -3.79 7.67 10.33
CA GLU A 78 -2.84 8.01 11.38
C GLU A 78 -3.30 9.22 12.19
N ARG A 79 -3.13 9.18 13.52
CA ARG A 79 -3.42 10.33 14.38
C ARG A 79 -2.27 11.35 14.40
N SER A 80 -1.06 10.90 14.12
CA SER A 80 0.16 11.71 14.20
C SER A 80 0.59 12.17 12.81
N VAL A 81 0.49 13.49 12.58
CA VAL A 81 0.91 14.14 11.33
C VAL A 81 2.37 13.82 10.99
N GLY A 82 3.25 13.73 11.99
CA GLY A 82 4.67 13.39 11.78
C GLY A 82 4.86 11.98 11.22
N ARG A 83 4.13 10.99 11.72
CA ARG A 83 4.18 9.61 11.17
C ARG A 83 3.59 9.55 9.78
N SER A 84 2.47 10.25 9.55
CA SER A 84 1.86 10.34 8.22
C SER A 84 2.86 10.92 7.22
N LEU A 85 3.56 12.00 7.56
CA LEU A 85 4.53 12.63 6.68
C LEU A 85 5.66 11.69 6.29
N ILE A 86 6.20 10.91 7.24
CA ILE A 86 7.22 9.90 6.96
C ILE A 86 6.69 8.87 5.95
N TRP A 87 5.46 8.39 6.12
CA TRP A 87 4.85 7.46 5.18
C TRP A 87 4.63 8.06 3.79
N VAL A 88 4.21 9.33 3.70
CA VAL A 88 4.06 10.02 2.42
C VAL A 88 5.41 10.16 1.70
N ILE A 89 6.46 10.55 2.42
CA ILE A 89 7.81 10.64 1.85
C ILE A 89 8.27 9.27 1.33
N LEU A 90 8.11 8.22 2.14
CA LEU A 90 8.42 6.85 1.72
C LEU A 90 7.58 6.41 0.52
N MET A 91 6.34 6.89 0.39
CA MET A 91 5.46 6.59 -0.73
C MET A 91 5.95 7.26 -2.02
N MET A 92 6.46 8.49 -1.93
CA MET A 92 6.99 9.22 -3.09
C MET A 92 8.32 8.66 -3.58
N ILE A 93 9.13 8.06 -2.69
CA ILE A 93 10.44 7.49 -3.05
C ILE A 93 10.30 6.05 -3.54
N PHE A 94 9.58 5.21 -2.78
CA PHE A 94 9.52 3.76 -3.03
C PHE A 94 8.24 3.31 -3.74
N GLY A 95 7.27 4.22 -3.94
CA GLY A 95 6.02 3.93 -4.62
C GLY A 95 5.27 2.76 -3.98
N ASN A 96 4.73 1.88 -4.84
CA ASN A 96 3.86 0.76 -4.42
C ASN A 96 4.52 -0.22 -3.43
N MET A 97 5.85 -0.25 -3.33
CA MET A 97 6.52 -1.04 -2.28
C MET A 97 6.12 -0.56 -0.89
N THR A 98 6.09 0.75 -0.66
CA THR A 98 5.64 1.35 0.61
C THR A 98 4.17 1.08 0.86
N ALA A 99 3.32 1.12 -0.18
CA ALA A 99 1.90 0.78 -0.03
C ALA A 99 1.69 -0.65 0.44
N CYS A 100 2.37 -1.63 -0.19
CA CYS A 100 2.31 -3.03 0.23
C CYS A 100 2.79 -3.19 1.68
N PHE A 101 3.90 -2.55 2.04
CA PHE A 101 4.44 -2.61 3.40
C PHE A 101 3.49 -1.98 4.43
N TYR A 102 2.88 -0.84 4.09
CA TYR A 102 1.90 -0.18 4.94
C TYR A 102 0.67 -1.05 5.16
N ILE A 103 0.15 -1.69 4.10
CA ILE A 103 -0.98 -2.64 4.19
C ILE A 103 -0.65 -3.81 5.12
N LEU A 104 0.57 -4.34 5.08
CA LEU A 104 0.99 -5.42 5.97
C LEU A 104 1.00 -4.99 7.44
N ILE A 105 1.54 -3.80 7.73
CA ILE A 105 1.53 -3.23 9.09
C ILE A 105 0.10 -2.98 9.55
N ALA A 106 -0.70 -2.39 8.67
CA ALA A 106 -2.10 -2.11 8.87
C ALA A 106 -2.94 -3.35 9.22
N LEU A 107 -2.70 -4.47 8.52
CA LEU A 107 -3.35 -5.75 8.76
C LEU A 107 -2.91 -6.35 10.09
N ARG A 108 -1.61 -6.28 10.42
CA ARG A 108 -1.10 -6.75 11.72
C ARG A 108 -1.72 -5.97 12.88
N GLN A 109 -1.81 -4.65 12.76
CA GLN A 109 -2.43 -3.80 13.77
C GLN A 109 -3.94 -4.03 13.92
N SER A 110 -4.63 -4.42 12.85
CA SER A 110 -6.07 -4.66 12.88
C SER A 110 -6.46 -6.05 13.40
N SER A 111 -5.55 -7.03 13.37
CA SER A 111 -5.77 -8.39 13.91
C SER A 111 -7.09 -9.04 13.45
N GLY A 112 -7.51 -8.77 12.22
CA GLY A 112 -8.75 -9.30 11.63
C GLY A 112 -10.00 -8.41 11.78
N ASP A 113 -9.89 -7.25 12.43
CA ASP A 113 -10.96 -6.24 12.50
C ASP A 113 -10.87 -5.23 11.35
N TRP A 114 -11.79 -5.35 10.39
CA TRP A 114 -11.85 -4.47 9.22
C TRP A 114 -12.10 -2.99 9.57
N THR A 115 -12.76 -2.72 10.69
CA THR A 115 -13.02 -1.36 11.16
C THR A 115 -11.71 -0.68 11.54
N ARG A 116 -10.84 -1.39 12.27
CA ARG A 116 -9.48 -0.92 12.61
C ARG A 116 -8.56 -0.89 11.41
N PHE A 117 -8.77 -1.75 10.41
CA PHE A 117 -8.02 -1.69 9.17
C PHE A 117 -8.29 -0.39 8.39
N TRP A 118 -9.56 0.00 8.21
CA TRP A 118 -9.87 1.19 7.42
C TRP A 118 -9.70 2.50 8.19
N LEU A 119 -10.13 2.54 9.45
CA LEU A 119 -10.14 3.75 10.27
C LEU A 119 -8.87 3.92 11.12
N GLY A 120 -8.04 2.88 11.23
CA GLY A 120 -6.82 2.91 12.04
C GLY A 120 -7.09 3.34 13.48
N GLN A 121 -6.37 4.38 13.92
CA GLN A 121 -6.46 4.87 15.29
C GLN A 121 -7.78 5.61 15.57
N ARG A 122 -8.52 6.02 14.52
CA ARG A 122 -9.81 6.69 14.66
C ARG A 122 -10.97 5.74 14.96
N ALA A 123 -10.77 4.43 14.80
CA ALA A 123 -11.77 3.39 15.09
C ALA A 123 -12.26 3.37 16.56
N LYS A 124 -11.51 3.98 17.50
CA LYS A 124 -11.91 4.09 18.92
C LYS A 124 -12.81 5.29 19.22
N THR A 125 -12.99 6.20 18.26
CA THR A 125 -13.68 7.49 18.41
C THR A 125 -15.00 7.55 17.64
N VAL A 126 -15.38 6.45 16.97
CA VAL A 126 -16.62 6.29 16.21
C VAL A 126 -17.53 5.33 16.95
#